data_AF-A0A2H9RKZ7-F1
#
_entry.id   AF-A0A2H9RKZ7-F1
#
_cell.length_a   1.000
_cell.length_b   1.000
_cell.length_c   1.000
_cell.angle_alpha   90.00
_cell.angle_beta   90.00
_cell.angle_gamma   90.00
#
_symmetry.space_group_name_H-M   'P 1'
#
loop_
_entity.id
_entity.type
_entity.pdbx_description
1 polymer ?
#
loop_
_entity_poly.entity_id
_entity_poly.type
_entity_poly.pdbx_seq_one_letter_code
_entity_poly.pdbx_strand_id
1 'polypeptide(L)'
;MTKEGTTGRTQRPQNEGEREDPVRAFYNYTGRVRALEELANEYDAKQNEENVRANLRNVVYEEMGNMGMKRPDSAAELDVEDAKDYVFGKDKLVARIYQNATDTAITSLDDIIASADDEKLEGLVGSEEGKKIAANADPEYREWLAHYLAYRQNKDLYDKAQSNNLDDKERKELLKTIIANDTENVRNKLREMGKSEAKQDAFAAFATKAAILYSKPEDYSAVAEQRMNDAEEALRGYEEESGKDIRGYVGSAIGRMLQKPRKISREAINYLDAIKA
;
A
#
# COMPACT_ATOMS: atom_id res chain seq x y z
N MET A 1 45.19 23.09 0.36
CA MET A 1 44.60 21.97 -0.40
C MET A 1 43.76 21.15 0.55
N THR A 2 42.45 21.36 0.51
CA THR A 2 41.44 20.55 1.18
C THR A 2 41.24 19.26 0.39
N LYS A 3 41.17 18.11 1.08
CA LYS A 3 40.57 16.89 0.53
C LYS A 3 39.53 16.40 1.52
N GLU A 4 38.39 16.10 0.91
CA GLU A 4 37.07 15.93 1.48
C GLU A 4 36.91 14.62 2.25
N GLY A 5 35.86 14.60 3.07
CA GLY A 5 35.47 13.49 3.92
C GLY A 5 35.04 12.27 3.12
N THR A 6 35.64 11.13 3.44
CA THR A 6 35.05 9.82 3.18
C THR A 6 33.98 9.54 4.23
N THR A 7 32.73 9.68 3.82
CA THR A 7 31.55 9.17 4.53
C THR A 7 31.71 7.67 4.76
N GLY A 8 31.38 7.23 5.98
CA GLY A 8 31.36 5.84 6.38
C GLY A 8 30.37 5.06 5.52
N ARG A 9 30.89 4.25 4.60
CA ARG A 9 30.17 3.12 4.03
C ARG A 9 29.99 2.10 5.14
N THR A 10 28.76 1.97 5.65
CA THR A 10 28.32 0.78 6.37
C THR A 10 28.60 -0.42 5.48
N GLN A 11 29.52 -1.29 5.88
CA GLN A 11 29.80 -2.53 5.18
C GLN A 11 28.51 -3.35 5.15
N ARG A 12 28.03 -3.69 3.95
CA ARG A 12 26.97 -4.69 3.79
C ARG A 12 27.48 -6.03 4.34
N PRO A 13 26.73 -6.73 5.20
CA PRO A 13 27.10 -8.06 5.65
C PRO A 13 27.18 -9.03 4.45
N GLN A 14 28.28 -9.78 4.37
CA GLN A 14 28.72 -10.62 3.24
C GLN A 14 27.92 -11.92 3.01
N ASN A 15 26.64 -11.99 3.38
CA ASN A 15 25.82 -13.19 3.17
C ASN A 15 24.72 -12.92 2.12
N GLU A 16 25.12 -12.69 0.87
CA GLU A 16 24.24 -12.67 -0.32
C GLU A 16 24.20 -14.05 -1.03
N GLY A 17 24.63 -15.12 -0.34
CA GLY A 17 24.42 -16.49 -0.79
C GLY A 17 23.03 -16.95 -0.40
N GLU A 18 22.08 -16.83 -1.32
CA GLU A 18 20.69 -17.32 -1.19
C GLU A 18 19.93 -16.74 0.01
N ARG A 19 19.66 -15.41 -0.02
CA ARG A 19 18.47 -14.92 0.70
C ARG A 19 17.27 -15.66 0.10
N GLU A 20 16.61 -16.46 0.94
CA GLU A 20 15.34 -17.10 0.58
C GLU A 20 14.40 -16.00 0.09
N ASP A 21 13.75 -16.22 -1.07
CA ASP A 21 12.80 -15.26 -1.62
C ASP A 21 11.81 -14.87 -0.52
N PRO A 22 11.68 -13.59 -0.17
CA PRO A 22 10.87 -13.14 0.95
C PRO A 22 9.42 -13.64 0.89
N VAL A 23 8.86 -13.76 -0.31
CA VAL A 23 7.53 -14.31 -0.55
C VAL A 23 7.51 -15.83 -0.29
N ARG A 24 8.57 -16.54 -0.68
CA ARG A 24 8.72 -17.99 -0.43
C ARG A 24 8.92 -18.27 1.06
N ALA A 25 9.75 -17.49 1.74
CA ALA A 25 9.93 -17.56 3.18
C ALA A 25 8.58 -17.34 3.89
N PHE A 26 7.83 -16.31 3.50
CA PHE A 26 6.48 -16.07 4.00
C PHE A 26 5.53 -17.26 3.80
N TYR A 27 5.46 -17.82 2.58
CA TYR A 27 4.62 -19.00 2.31
C TYR A 27 5.02 -20.21 3.17
N ASN A 28 6.32 -20.50 3.28
CA ASN A 28 6.84 -21.58 4.12
C ASN A 28 6.43 -21.40 5.59
N TYR A 29 6.48 -20.17 6.12
CA TYR A 29 6.03 -19.87 7.48
C TYR A 29 4.51 -19.97 7.65
N THR A 30 3.70 -19.48 6.70
CA THR A 30 2.23 -19.62 6.78
C THR A 30 1.77 -21.08 6.72
N GLY A 31 2.47 -21.91 5.94
CA GLY A 31 2.24 -23.36 5.87
C GLY A 31 2.52 -24.05 7.21
N ARG A 32 3.64 -23.69 7.86
CA ARG A 32 4.00 -24.20 9.20
C ARG A 32 2.98 -23.80 10.25
N VAL A 33 2.54 -22.55 10.25
CA VAL A 33 1.49 -22.05 11.15
C VAL A 33 0.20 -22.86 10.99
N ARG A 34 -0.25 -23.07 9.76
CA ARG A 34 -1.48 -23.81 9.48
C ARG A 34 -1.39 -25.26 9.97
N ALA A 35 -0.24 -25.92 9.75
CA ALA A 35 0.00 -27.27 10.25
C ALA A 35 -0.07 -27.34 11.79
N LEU A 36 0.40 -26.30 12.50
CA LEU A 36 0.30 -26.21 13.96
C LEU A 36 -1.12 -25.94 14.45
N GLU A 37 -1.89 -25.11 13.74
CA GLU A 37 -3.32 -24.89 14.03
C GLU A 37 -4.15 -26.17 13.78
N GLU A 38 -3.88 -26.90 12.70
CA GLU A 38 -4.49 -28.19 12.40
C GLU A 38 -4.16 -29.22 13.49
N LEU A 39 -2.90 -29.31 13.91
CA LEU A 39 -2.47 -30.16 15.01
C LEU A 39 -3.14 -29.81 16.34
N ALA A 40 -3.35 -28.51 16.63
CA ALA A 40 -4.07 -28.05 17.81
C ALA A 40 -5.55 -28.49 17.78
N ASN A 41 -6.21 -28.34 16.63
CA ASN A 41 -7.61 -28.75 16.46
C ASN A 41 -7.78 -30.27 16.54
N GLU A 42 -6.86 -31.05 15.99
CA GLU A 42 -6.84 -32.51 16.09
C GLU A 42 -6.66 -32.97 17.55
N TYR A 43 -5.76 -32.32 18.29
CA TYR A 43 -5.56 -32.56 19.72
C TYR A 43 -6.83 -32.27 20.54
N ASP A 44 -7.44 -31.09 20.35
CA ASP A 44 -8.66 -30.68 21.07
C ASP A 44 -9.85 -31.59 20.75
N ALA A 45 -9.95 -32.06 19.49
CA ALA A 45 -10.98 -33.00 19.06
C ALA A 45 -10.74 -34.44 19.55
N LYS A 46 -9.58 -34.72 20.18
CA LYS A 46 -9.11 -36.07 20.56
C LYS A 46 -9.16 -37.07 19.42
N GLN A 47 -9.01 -36.59 18.19
CA GLN A 47 -8.95 -37.44 17.02
C GLN A 47 -7.53 -37.98 16.90
N ASN A 48 -7.38 -39.30 16.75
CA ASN A 48 -6.09 -39.90 16.40
C ASN A 48 -4.95 -39.59 17.41
N GLU A 49 -5.20 -39.78 18.71
CA GLU A 49 -4.30 -39.37 19.82
C GLU A 49 -2.84 -39.79 19.63
N GLU A 50 -2.57 -40.98 19.11
CA GLU A 50 -1.20 -41.48 18.94
C GLU A 50 -0.42 -40.69 17.86
N ASN A 51 -1.09 -40.34 16.75
CA ASN A 51 -0.52 -39.51 15.69
C ASN A 51 -0.30 -38.07 16.17
N VAL A 52 -1.25 -37.50 16.90
CA VAL A 52 -1.13 -36.14 17.42
C VAL A 52 0.04 -36.04 18.40
N ARG A 53 0.25 -37.04 19.28
CA ARG A 53 1.39 -37.09 20.19
C ARG A 53 2.73 -37.21 19.48
N ALA A 54 2.81 -38.02 18.41
CA ALA A 54 4.01 -38.15 17.60
C ALA A 54 4.34 -36.84 16.87
N ASN A 55 3.33 -36.17 16.31
CA ASN A 55 3.48 -34.90 15.61
C ASN A 55 3.91 -33.76 16.54
N LEU A 56 3.38 -33.70 17.77
CA LEU A 56 3.82 -32.71 18.77
C LEU A 56 5.31 -32.81 19.07
N ARG A 57 5.79 -34.04 19.27
CA ARG A 57 7.21 -34.31 19.51
C ARG A 57 8.07 -33.94 18.30
N ASN A 58 7.64 -34.27 17.09
CA ASN A 58 8.36 -33.93 15.87
C ASN A 58 8.49 -32.42 15.67
N VAL A 59 7.41 -31.65 15.92
CA VAL A 59 7.44 -30.18 15.86
C VAL A 59 8.49 -29.62 16.82
N VAL A 60 8.49 -30.04 18.09
CA VAL A 60 9.48 -29.54 19.06
C VAL A 60 10.89 -29.95 18.68
N TYR A 61 11.07 -31.18 18.22
CA TYR A 61 12.36 -31.70 17.76
C TYR A 61 12.96 -30.88 16.60
N GLU A 62 12.14 -30.53 15.61
CA GLU A 62 12.55 -29.70 14.47
C GLU A 62 12.90 -28.27 14.91
N GLU A 63 12.11 -27.66 15.78
CA GLU A 63 12.37 -26.30 16.26
C GLU A 63 13.63 -26.20 17.12
N MET A 64 13.93 -27.22 17.92
CA MET A 64 15.22 -27.29 18.63
C MET A 64 16.40 -27.24 17.64
N GLY A 65 16.26 -27.89 16.48
CA GLY A 65 17.25 -27.81 15.40
C GLY A 65 17.38 -26.41 14.81
N ASN A 66 16.25 -25.75 14.52
CA ASN A 66 16.22 -24.39 13.98
C ASN A 66 16.79 -23.34 14.95
N MET A 67 16.61 -23.56 16.26
CA MET A 67 17.12 -22.68 17.31
C MET A 67 18.58 -22.95 17.68
N GLY A 68 19.25 -23.91 17.01
CA GLY A 68 20.62 -24.31 17.35
C GLY A 68 20.74 -24.96 18.73
N MET A 69 19.64 -25.42 19.31
CA MET A 69 19.62 -26.13 20.58
C MET A 69 20.08 -27.58 20.36
N LYS A 70 20.74 -28.16 21.38
CA LYS A 70 21.11 -29.57 21.33
C LYS A 70 19.84 -30.43 21.28
N ARG A 71 19.66 -31.18 20.18
CA ARG A 71 18.55 -32.11 20.02
C ARG A 71 18.81 -33.42 20.79
N PRO A 72 17.75 -34.08 21.31
CA PRO A 72 17.84 -35.48 21.70
C PRO A 72 18.14 -36.37 20.48
N ASP A 73 18.43 -37.65 20.70
CA ASP A 73 18.80 -38.56 19.61
C ASP A 73 17.59 -38.86 18.72
N SER A 74 16.37 -38.78 19.27
CA SER A 74 15.12 -38.92 18.51
C SER A 74 13.98 -38.07 19.07
N ALA A 75 12.98 -37.75 18.25
CA ALA A 75 11.77 -37.06 18.70
C ALA A 75 10.97 -37.90 19.71
N ALA A 76 11.07 -39.22 19.68
CA ALA A 76 10.36 -40.12 20.60
C ALA A 76 10.79 -39.94 22.08
N GLU A 77 11.99 -39.40 22.30
CA GLU A 77 12.54 -39.11 23.63
C GLU A 77 11.97 -37.84 24.28
N LEU A 78 11.23 -37.03 23.52
CA LEU A 78 10.60 -35.83 24.05
C LEU A 78 9.35 -36.18 24.86
N ASP A 79 9.19 -35.56 26.01
CA ASP A 79 7.96 -35.68 26.81
C ASP A 79 6.79 -35.01 26.06
N VAL A 80 5.64 -35.69 26.04
CA VAL A 80 4.46 -35.20 25.29
C VAL A 80 3.84 -33.99 25.96
N GLU A 81 3.79 -33.95 27.29
CA GLU A 81 3.20 -32.84 28.01
C GLU A 81 4.13 -31.61 27.95
N ASP A 82 5.45 -31.80 28.01
CA ASP A 82 6.40 -30.70 27.77
C ASP A 82 6.32 -30.20 26.32
N ALA A 83 6.19 -31.10 25.33
CA ALA A 83 6.04 -30.72 23.93
C ALA A 83 4.71 -29.97 23.69
N LYS A 84 3.63 -30.43 24.31
CA LYS A 84 2.33 -29.77 24.30
C LYS A 84 2.38 -28.39 24.95
N ASP A 85 3.02 -28.25 26.10
CA ASP A 85 3.17 -26.97 26.78
C ASP A 85 4.07 -26.01 25.99
N TYR A 86 5.07 -26.52 25.28
CA TYR A 86 5.90 -25.72 24.38
C TYR A 86 5.15 -25.23 23.13
N VAL A 87 4.36 -26.10 22.49
CA VAL A 87 3.61 -25.77 21.27
C VAL A 87 2.36 -24.93 21.60
N PHE A 88 1.64 -25.26 22.68
CA PHE A 88 0.31 -24.72 22.98
C PHE A 88 0.20 -23.92 24.30
N GLY A 89 1.23 -23.89 25.15
CA GLY A 89 1.21 -23.25 26.49
C GLY A 89 1.18 -21.72 26.48
N LYS A 90 1.51 -21.05 27.59
CA LYS A 90 1.33 -19.57 27.69
C LYS A 90 2.35 -18.74 26.89
N ASP A 91 3.58 -19.24 26.69
CA ASP A 91 4.67 -18.56 25.97
C ASP A 91 4.95 -19.20 24.59
N LYS A 92 3.88 -19.42 23.81
CA LYS A 92 3.79 -20.35 22.66
C LYS A 92 4.91 -20.23 21.64
N LEU A 93 5.43 -21.39 21.22
CA LEU A 93 6.12 -21.58 19.94
C LEU A 93 5.30 -21.03 18.77
N VAL A 94 3.98 -21.30 18.74
CA VAL A 94 3.08 -20.75 17.72
C VAL A 94 3.12 -19.23 17.70
N ALA A 95 3.05 -18.57 18.87
CA ALA A 95 3.11 -17.11 18.96
C ALA A 95 4.48 -16.55 18.55
N ARG A 96 5.59 -17.26 18.84
CA ARG A 96 6.94 -16.87 18.38
C ARG A 96 7.13 -17.08 16.89
N ILE A 97 6.63 -18.18 16.33
CA ILE A 97 6.63 -18.41 14.88
C ILE A 97 5.79 -17.33 14.19
N TYR A 98 4.63 -16.97 14.76
CA TYR A 98 3.84 -15.85 14.27
C TYR A 98 4.59 -14.53 14.35
N GLN A 99 5.19 -14.22 15.50
CA GLN A 99 5.89 -12.95 15.69
C GLN A 99 7.10 -12.86 14.76
N ASN A 100 7.90 -13.93 14.65
CA ASN A 100 9.01 -14.00 13.70
C ASN A 100 8.55 -13.96 12.24
N ALA A 101 7.43 -14.61 11.89
CA ALA A 101 6.88 -14.57 10.55
C ALA A 101 6.35 -13.17 10.21
N THR A 102 5.69 -12.49 11.14
CA THR A 102 5.21 -11.12 10.98
C THR A 102 6.38 -10.15 10.88
N ASP A 103 7.39 -10.25 11.75
CA ASP A 103 8.58 -9.38 11.72
C ASP A 103 9.42 -9.61 10.45
N THR A 104 9.57 -10.87 10.02
CA THR A 104 10.24 -11.21 8.76
C THR A 104 9.43 -10.76 7.56
N ALA A 105 8.10 -10.91 7.58
CA ALA A 105 7.21 -10.41 6.53
C ALA A 105 7.28 -8.89 6.42
N ILE A 106 7.22 -8.17 7.55
CA ILE A 106 7.33 -6.70 7.60
C ILE A 106 8.69 -6.25 7.06
N THR A 107 9.79 -6.85 7.53
CA THR A 107 11.15 -6.49 7.06
C THR A 107 11.32 -6.80 5.57
N SER A 108 10.77 -7.94 5.12
CA SER A 108 10.79 -8.34 3.72
C SER A 108 9.92 -7.46 2.83
N LEU A 109 8.84 -6.92 3.39
CA LEU A 109 7.94 -5.99 2.74
C LEU A 109 8.57 -4.63 2.55
N ASP A 110 9.28 -4.13 3.57
CA ASP A 110 10.06 -2.92 3.45
C ASP A 110 11.11 -3.07 2.33
N ASP A 111 11.76 -4.24 2.23
CA ASP A 111 12.68 -4.55 1.14
C ASP A 111 11.97 -4.63 -0.23
N ILE A 112 10.79 -5.25 -0.33
CA ILE A 112 10.00 -5.33 -1.58
C ILE A 112 9.52 -3.95 -2.02
N ILE A 113 8.95 -3.16 -1.11
CA ILE A 113 8.44 -1.81 -1.39
C ILE A 113 9.59 -0.88 -1.76
N ALA A 114 10.74 -0.98 -1.09
CA ALA A 114 11.93 -0.23 -1.46
C ALA A 114 12.49 -0.62 -2.84
N SER A 115 12.22 -1.85 -3.29
CA SER A 115 12.65 -2.37 -4.60
C SER A 115 11.63 -2.19 -5.73
N ALA A 116 10.38 -1.85 -5.40
CA ALA A 116 9.32 -1.59 -6.37
C ALA A 116 9.49 -0.20 -7.00
N ASP A 117 9.24 -0.08 -8.30
CA ASP A 117 9.15 1.22 -8.95
C ASP A 117 7.85 1.95 -8.57
N ASP A 118 7.88 3.28 -8.64
CA ASP A 118 6.76 4.11 -8.19
C ASP A 118 5.51 3.89 -9.07
N GLU A 119 5.67 3.59 -10.37
CA GLU A 119 4.55 3.34 -11.29
C GLU A 119 3.73 2.10 -10.93
N LYS A 120 4.38 1.00 -10.51
CA LYS A 120 3.70 -0.23 -10.08
C LYS A 120 2.94 -0.02 -8.77
N LEU A 121 3.57 0.67 -7.81
CA LEU A 121 2.91 1.04 -6.56
C LEU A 121 1.70 1.93 -6.83
N GLU A 122 1.86 2.92 -7.73
CA GLU A 122 0.79 3.82 -8.14
C GLU A 122 -0.39 3.11 -8.80
N GLY A 123 -0.12 2.20 -9.72
CA GLY A 123 -1.12 1.40 -10.41
C GLY A 123 -1.91 0.51 -9.45
N LEU A 124 -1.24 -0.04 -8.44
CA LEU A 124 -1.86 -0.87 -7.41
C LEU A 124 -2.80 -0.05 -6.51
N VAL A 125 -2.36 1.11 -6.01
CA VAL A 125 -3.20 2.00 -5.19
C VAL A 125 -4.43 2.49 -5.96
N GLY A 126 -4.29 2.72 -7.27
CA GLY A 126 -5.39 3.14 -8.14
C GLY A 126 -6.42 2.02 -8.46
N SER A 127 -6.07 0.76 -8.25
CA SER A 127 -6.90 -0.40 -8.59
C SER A 127 -8.10 -0.59 -7.63
N GLU A 128 -9.14 -1.30 -8.09
CA GLU A 128 -10.28 -1.69 -7.24
C GLU A 128 -9.85 -2.51 -6.01
N GLU A 129 -8.88 -3.41 -6.19
CA GLU A 129 -8.34 -4.25 -5.12
C GLU A 129 -7.59 -3.39 -4.08
N GLY A 130 -6.73 -2.46 -4.55
CA GLY A 130 -6.00 -1.52 -3.71
C GLY A 130 -6.91 -0.58 -2.92
N LYS A 131 -7.99 -0.08 -3.54
CA LYS A 131 -9.03 0.73 -2.87
C LYS A 131 -9.79 -0.03 -1.79
N LYS A 132 -10.15 -1.30 -2.04
CA LYS A 132 -10.81 -2.16 -1.04
C LYS A 132 -9.92 -2.41 0.16
N ILE A 133 -8.64 -2.68 -0.10
CA ILE A 133 -7.64 -2.88 0.95
C ILE A 133 -7.47 -1.60 1.77
N ALA A 134 -7.35 -0.43 1.12
CA ALA A 134 -7.29 0.87 1.77
C ALA A 134 -8.42 1.12 2.77
N ALA A 135 -9.65 0.87 2.31
CA ALA A 135 -10.86 1.13 3.09
C ALA A 135 -10.95 0.25 4.35
N ASN A 136 -10.39 -0.96 4.29
CA ASN A 136 -10.46 -2.00 5.32
C ASN A 136 -9.22 -2.06 6.24
N ALA A 137 -8.05 -1.65 5.76
CA ALA A 137 -6.79 -1.74 6.48
C ALA A 137 -6.63 -0.60 7.48
N ASP A 138 -6.99 0.64 7.13
CA ASP A 138 -6.68 1.79 7.99
C ASP A 138 -7.50 3.07 7.73
N PRO A 139 -8.24 3.59 8.73
CA PRO A 139 -8.88 4.90 8.65
C PRO A 139 -7.91 6.07 8.43
N GLU A 140 -6.68 6.00 8.95
CA GLU A 140 -5.71 7.11 8.93
C GLU A 140 -5.17 7.42 7.52
N TYR A 141 -5.38 6.53 6.56
CA TYR A 141 -4.94 6.71 5.17
C TYR A 141 -6.09 6.96 4.20
N ARG A 142 -7.34 7.05 4.68
CA ARG A 142 -8.51 7.32 3.83
C ARG A 142 -8.42 8.69 3.16
N GLU A 143 -7.93 9.69 3.88
CA GLU A 143 -7.75 11.04 3.35
C GLU A 143 -6.61 11.09 2.34
N TRP A 144 -5.45 10.51 2.66
CA TRP A 144 -4.35 10.36 1.70
C TRP A 144 -4.81 9.68 0.40
N LEU A 145 -5.53 8.57 0.51
CA LEU A 145 -6.09 7.86 -0.64
C LEU A 145 -7.05 8.74 -1.44
N ALA A 146 -7.88 9.55 -0.79
CA ALA A 146 -8.79 10.45 -1.48
C ALA A 146 -8.02 11.51 -2.30
N HIS A 147 -6.98 12.12 -1.73
CA HIS A 147 -6.10 13.04 -2.44
C HIS A 147 -5.39 12.37 -3.62
N TYR A 148 -4.85 11.17 -3.41
CA TYR A 148 -4.19 10.41 -4.44
C TYR A 148 -5.13 9.99 -5.58
N LEU A 149 -6.36 9.56 -5.27
CA LEU A 149 -7.36 9.22 -6.28
C LEU A 149 -7.81 10.45 -7.07
N ALA A 150 -7.92 11.61 -6.42
CA ALA A 150 -8.19 12.87 -7.11
C ALA A 150 -7.05 13.20 -8.09
N TYR A 151 -5.79 13.10 -7.65
CA TYR A 151 -4.63 13.26 -8.53
C TYR A 151 -4.70 12.32 -9.75
N ARG A 152 -4.90 11.02 -9.52
CA ARG A 152 -4.99 10.02 -10.60
C ARG A 152 -6.13 10.28 -11.59
N GLN A 153 -7.30 10.69 -11.10
CA GLN A 153 -8.42 11.06 -11.97
C GLN A 153 -8.08 12.27 -12.85
N ASN A 154 -7.44 13.29 -12.29
CA ASN A 154 -7.04 14.47 -13.06
C ASN A 154 -5.88 14.16 -14.03
N LYS A 155 -4.96 13.26 -13.66
CA LYS A 155 -3.91 12.76 -14.56
C LYS A 155 -4.50 12.01 -15.77
N ASP A 156 -5.48 11.13 -15.56
CA ASP A 156 -6.16 10.42 -16.66
C ASP A 156 -6.90 11.40 -17.60
N LEU A 157 -7.58 12.41 -17.03
CA LEU A 157 -8.20 13.50 -17.80
C LEU A 157 -7.16 14.28 -18.61
N TYR A 158 -6.00 14.58 -18.03
CA TYR A 158 -4.90 15.25 -18.72
C TYR A 158 -4.36 14.42 -19.88
N ASP A 159 -4.04 13.14 -19.65
CA ASP A 159 -3.52 12.24 -20.68
C ASP A 159 -4.51 12.07 -21.85
N LYS A 160 -5.83 12.01 -21.56
CA LYS A 160 -6.89 12.00 -22.57
C LYS A 160 -7.05 13.33 -23.31
N ALA A 161 -6.90 14.46 -22.61
CA ALA A 161 -6.94 15.78 -23.23
C ALA A 161 -5.77 15.98 -24.20
N GLN A 162 -4.55 15.62 -23.79
CA GLN A 162 -3.34 15.69 -24.63
C GLN A 162 -3.45 14.82 -25.89
N SER A 163 -4.11 13.67 -25.78
CA SER A 163 -4.35 12.76 -26.90
C SER A 163 -5.63 13.06 -27.70
N ASN A 164 -6.35 14.15 -27.38
CA ASN A 164 -7.62 14.53 -28.00
C ASN A 164 -8.72 13.45 -27.94
N ASN A 165 -8.65 12.57 -26.94
CA ASN A 165 -9.51 11.40 -26.79
C ASN A 165 -10.55 11.54 -25.66
N LEU A 166 -10.96 12.77 -25.36
CA LEU A 166 -11.98 13.05 -24.35
C LEU A 166 -13.37 12.67 -24.83
N ASP A 167 -14.18 12.06 -23.96
CA ASP A 167 -15.60 11.83 -24.20
C ASP A 167 -16.44 13.10 -23.93
N ASP A 168 -17.74 13.06 -24.28
CA ASP A 168 -18.65 14.19 -24.11
C ASP A 168 -18.85 14.62 -22.65
N LYS A 169 -18.73 13.67 -21.70
CA LYS A 169 -18.90 13.94 -20.27
C LYS A 169 -17.64 14.63 -19.74
N GLU A 170 -16.46 14.13 -20.09
CA GLU A 170 -15.16 14.68 -19.71
C GLU A 170 -14.98 16.10 -20.30
N ARG A 171 -15.33 16.30 -21.57
CA ARG A 171 -15.34 17.65 -22.19
C ARG A 171 -16.26 18.61 -21.45
N LYS A 172 -17.48 18.17 -21.11
CA LYS A 172 -18.42 19.01 -20.34
C LYS A 172 -17.90 19.33 -18.94
N GLU A 173 -17.16 18.42 -18.32
CA GLU A 173 -16.57 18.64 -17.02
C GLU A 173 -15.47 19.71 -17.08
N LEU A 174 -14.52 19.58 -18.01
CA LEU A 174 -13.46 20.57 -18.20
C LEU A 174 -14.03 21.93 -18.66
N LEU A 175 -15.07 21.92 -19.50
CA LEU A 175 -15.74 23.15 -19.96
C LEU A 175 -16.34 23.97 -18.81
N LYS A 176 -16.83 23.33 -17.74
CA LYS A 176 -17.34 24.06 -16.57
C LYS A 176 -16.23 24.88 -15.90
N THR A 177 -15.03 24.33 -15.80
CA THR A 177 -13.87 25.02 -15.24
C THR A 177 -13.41 26.16 -16.16
N ILE A 178 -13.37 25.93 -17.49
CA ILE A 178 -13.08 27.00 -18.48
C ILE A 178 -14.05 28.18 -18.29
N ILE A 179 -15.36 27.90 -18.25
CA ILE A 179 -16.39 28.92 -18.03
C ILE A 179 -16.16 29.67 -16.71
N ALA A 180 -15.89 28.95 -15.62
CA ALA A 180 -15.66 29.57 -14.31
C ALA A 180 -14.43 30.50 -14.34
N ASN A 181 -13.32 30.06 -14.92
CA ASN A 181 -12.09 30.84 -15.02
C ASN A 181 -12.28 32.09 -15.90
N ASP A 182 -12.90 31.94 -17.07
CA ASP A 182 -13.12 33.06 -17.99
C ASP A 182 -14.09 34.09 -17.41
N THR A 183 -15.16 33.64 -16.77
CA THR A 183 -16.13 34.54 -16.13
C THR A 183 -15.49 35.33 -15.01
N GLU A 184 -14.71 34.70 -14.14
CA GLU A 184 -14.05 35.38 -13.02
C GLU A 184 -12.91 36.29 -13.48
N ASN A 185 -12.13 35.89 -14.49
CA ASN A 185 -11.12 36.75 -15.11
C ASN A 185 -11.73 38.04 -15.69
N VAL A 186 -12.88 37.93 -16.34
CA VAL A 186 -13.62 39.10 -16.86
C VAL A 186 -14.15 39.96 -15.72
N ARG A 187 -14.71 39.36 -14.66
CA ARG A 187 -15.16 40.12 -13.48
C ARG A 187 -14.01 40.89 -12.83
N ASN A 188 -12.87 40.24 -12.60
CA ASN A 188 -11.70 40.85 -11.97
C ASN A 188 -11.16 42.03 -12.80
N LYS A 189 -10.98 41.85 -14.11
CA LYS A 189 -10.56 42.94 -15.01
C LYS A 189 -11.54 44.12 -14.97
N LEU A 190 -12.85 43.85 -14.98
CA LEU A 190 -13.86 44.91 -14.94
C LEU A 190 -13.92 45.59 -13.57
N ARG A 191 -13.67 44.86 -12.48
CA ARG A 191 -13.54 45.40 -11.12
C ARG A 191 -12.34 46.34 -11.02
N GLU A 192 -11.18 45.94 -11.54
CA GLU A 192 -9.97 46.78 -11.61
C GLU A 192 -10.20 48.06 -12.43
N MET A 193 -11.01 47.98 -13.48
CA MET A 193 -11.41 49.12 -14.29
C MET A 193 -12.52 49.99 -13.65
N GLY A 194 -12.91 49.72 -12.41
CA GLY A 194 -13.94 50.46 -11.67
C GLY A 194 -15.34 50.34 -12.27
N LYS A 195 -15.65 49.24 -12.97
CA LYS A 195 -16.99 49.02 -13.55
C LYS A 195 -17.97 48.56 -12.48
N SER A 196 -19.23 48.96 -12.62
CA SER A 196 -20.33 48.53 -11.75
C SER A 196 -20.56 47.02 -11.83
N GLU A 197 -21.09 46.44 -10.76
CA GLU A 197 -21.43 45.01 -10.65
C GLU A 197 -22.35 44.54 -11.79
N ALA A 198 -23.39 45.31 -12.12
CA ALA A 198 -24.26 45.01 -13.26
C ALA A 198 -23.53 44.89 -14.61
N LYS A 199 -22.42 45.65 -14.80
CA LYS A 199 -21.58 45.50 -16.00
C LYS A 199 -20.65 44.29 -15.88
N GLN A 200 -20.13 43.99 -14.70
CA GLN A 200 -19.34 42.77 -14.47
C GLN A 200 -20.15 41.52 -14.83
N ASP A 201 -21.41 41.45 -14.38
CA ASP A 201 -22.29 40.30 -14.63
C ASP A 201 -22.72 40.16 -16.09
N ALA A 202 -23.07 41.27 -16.76
CA ALA A 202 -23.42 41.24 -18.17
C ALA A 202 -22.26 40.70 -19.03
N PHE A 203 -21.04 41.14 -18.76
CA PHE A 203 -19.84 40.70 -19.48
C PHE A 203 -19.41 39.28 -19.09
N ALA A 204 -19.59 38.86 -17.84
CA ALA A 204 -19.40 37.47 -17.44
C ALA A 204 -20.35 36.54 -18.21
N ALA A 205 -21.63 36.91 -18.36
CA ALA A 205 -22.57 36.12 -19.15
C ALA A 205 -22.18 36.00 -20.64
N PHE A 206 -21.53 37.03 -21.21
CA PHE A 206 -20.94 36.94 -22.55
C PHE A 206 -19.73 36.00 -22.59
N ALA A 207 -18.86 36.05 -21.58
CA ALA A 207 -17.71 35.14 -21.45
C ALA A 207 -18.15 33.67 -21.38
N THR A 208 -19.20 33.36 -20.60
CA THR A 208 -19.79 32.01 -20.57
C THR A 208 -20.20 31.52 -21.95
N LYS A 209 -20.91 32.35 -22.73
CA LYS A 209 -21.35 31.97 -24.08
C LYS A 209 -20.18 31.81 -25.03
N ALA A 210 -19.17 32.68 -24.94
CA ALA A 210 -17.98 32.59 -25.75
C ALA A 210 -17.20 31.30 -25.48
N ALA A 211 -16.99 30.94 -24.21
CA ALA A 211 -16.34 29.69 -23.83
C ALA A 211 -17.08 28.47 -24.42
N ILE A 212 -18.42 28.42 -24.34
CA ILE A 212 -19.21 27.31 -24.91
C ILE A 212 -19.03 27.19 -26.43
N LEU A 213 -19.02 28.31 -27.15
CA LEU A 213 -19.01 28.31 -28.62
C LEU A 213 -17.60 28.12 -29.22
N TYR A 214 -16.57 28.55 -28.50
CA TYR A 214 -15.22 28.70 -29.06
C TYR A 214 -14.12 27.91 -28.35
N SER A 215 -14.45 27.11 -27.33
CA SER A 215 -13.46 26.21 -26.70
C SER A 215 -12.84 25.28 -27.72
N LYS A 216 -11.51 25.17 -27.68
CA LYS A 216 -10.71 24.33 -28.56
C LYS A 216 -10.05 23.18 -27.77
N PRO A 217 -9.54 22.15 -28.47
CA PRO A 217 -8.79 21.06 -27.82
C PRO A 217 -7.69 21.52 -26.85
N GLU A 218 -7.00 22.61 -27.19
CA GLU A 218 -5.92 23.17 -26.37
C GLU A 218 -6.42 23.76 -25.04
N ASP A 219 -7.62 24.34 -25.02
CA ASP A 219 -8.21 24.89 -23.80
C ASP A 219 -8.53 23.79 -22.78
N TYR A 220 -8.98 22.62 -23.25
CA TYR A 220 -9.20 21.46 -22.40
C TYR A 220 -7.89 20.91 -21.84
N SER A 221 -6.84 20.87 -22.67
CA SER A 221 -5.51 20.40 -22.26
C SER A 221 -4.91 21.28 -21.17
N ALA A 222 -4.99 22.61 -21.33
CA ALA A 222 -4.50 23.56 -20.34
C ALA A 222 -5.25 23.47 -19.00
N VAL A 223 -6.57 23.31 -19.03
CA VAL A 223 -7.37 23.16 -17.80
C VAL A 223 -7.16 21.80 -17.15
N ALA A 224 -7.00 20.73 -17.93
CA ALA A 224 -6.70 19.41 -17.38
C ALA A 224 -5.32 19.39 -16.72
N GLU A 225 -4.33 20.07 -17.31
CA GLU A 225 -2.99 20.26 -16.74
C GLU A 225 -3.05 21.02 -15.42
N GLN A 226 -3.77 22.14 -15.39
CA GLN A 226 -3.95 22.92 -14.16
C GLN A 226 -4.57 22.05 -13.05
N ARG A 227 -5.65 21.34 -13.34
CA ARG A 227 -6.32 20.46 -12.36
C ARG A 227 -5.43 19.33 -11.87
N MET A 228 -4.59 18.77 -12.73
CA MET A 228 -3.63 17.75 -12.35
C MET A 228 -2.59 18.32 -11.39
N ASN A 229 -2.00 19.47 -11.72
CA ASN A 229 -1.00 20.14 -10.89
C ASN A 229 -1.58 20.56 -9.53
N ASP A 230 -2.81 21.10 -9.50
CA ASP A 230 -3.48 21.46 -8.25
C ASP A 230 -3.72 20.23 -7.36
N ALA A 231 -4.10 19.10 -7.96
CA ALA A 231 -4.31 17.85 -7.24
C ALA A 231 -2.98 17.23 -6.76
N GLU A 232 -1.92 17.35 -7.55
CA GLU A 232 -0.57 16.94 -7.18
C GLU A 232 -0.03 17.78 -6.02
N GLU A 233 -0.20 19.09 -6.07
CA GLU A 233 0.23 19.99 -4.99
C GLU A 233 -0.57 19.74 -3.70
N ALA A 234 -1.88 19.51 -3.81
CA ALA A 234 -2.71 19.15 -2.66
C ALA A 234 -2.30 17.80 -2.04
N LEU A 235 -1.97 16.81 -2.88
CA LEU A 235 -1.43 15.53 -2.41
C LEU A 235 -0.09 15.77 -1.71
N ARG A 236 0.87 16.43 -2.37
CA ARG A 236 2.21 16.67 -1.81
C ARG A 236 2.15 17.47 -0.51
N GLY A 237 1.29 18.49 -0.42
CA GLY A 237 1.07 19.25 0.80
C GLY A 237 0.55 18.37 1.94
N TYR A 238 -0.41 17.49 1.66
CA TYR A 238 -0.87 16.50 2.64
C TYR A 238 0.24 15.53 3.05
N GLU A 239 1.04 15.05 2.10
CA GLU A 239 2.17 14.14 2.36
C GLU A 239 3.23 14.80 3.24
N GLU A 240 3.58 16.05 2.97
CA GLU A 240 4.50 16.86 3.78
C GLU A 240 3.96 17.09 5.20
N GLU A 241 2.67 17.44 5.35
CA GLU A 241 2.02 17.67 6.66
C GLU A 241 1.87 16.39 7.49
N SER A 242 1.54 15.28 6.83
CA SER A 242 1.25 14.00 7.49
C SER A 242 2.47 13.09 7.62
N GLY A 243 3.56 13.37 6.90
CA GLY A 243 4.74 12.52 6.81
C GLY A 243 4.45 11.17 6.14
N LYS A 244 3.43 11.10 5.28
CA LYS A 244 2.97 9.88 4.60
C LYS A 244 3.25 10.01 3.12
N ASP A 245 3.75 8.96 2.49
CA ASP A 245 3.87 8.86 1.03
C ASP A 245 3.27 7.54 0.54
N ILE A 246 3.32 7.27 -0.77
CA ILE A 246 2.81 6.02 -1.34
C ILE A 246 3.47 4.77 -0.74
N ARG A 247 4.77 4.82 -0.42
CA ARG A 247 5.51 3.68 0.16
C ARG A 247 5.14 3.49 1.64
N GLY A 248 5.03 4.57 2.39
CA GLY A 248 4.58 4.60 3.78
C GLY A 248 3.14 4.13 3.92
N TYR A 249 2.26 4.50 2.98
CA TYR A 249 0.89 4.03 2.89
C TYR A 249 0.83 2.52 2.63
N VAL A 250 1.48 2.06 1.56
CA VAL A 250 1.55 0.65 1.16
C VAL A 250 2.11 -0.21 2.29
N GLY A 251 3.25 0.19 2.87
CA GLY A 251 3.90 -0.52 3.97
C GLY A 251 3.04 -0.56 5.23
N SER A 252 2.41 0.57 5.61
CA SER A 252 1.55 0.62 6.79
C SER A 252 0.27 -0.19 6.64
N ALA A 253 -0.36 -0.17 5.46
CA ALA A 253 -1.57 -0.94 5.19
C ALA A 253 -1.29 -2.45 5.32
N ILE A 254 -0.18 -2.93 4.76
CA ILE A 254 0.21 -4.33 4.91
C ILE A 254 0.60 -4.65 6.35
N GLY A 255 1.39 -3.79 7.00
CA GLY A 255 1.78 -3.96 8.38
C GLY A 255 0.56 -4.15 9.29
N ARG A 256 -0.49 -3.34 9.12
CA ARG A 256 -1.75 -3.49 9.87
C ARG A 256 -2.55 -4.73 9.49
N MET A 257 -2.54 -5.13 8.21
CA MET A 257 -3.17 -6.38 7.78
C MET A 257 -2.47 -7.61 8.38
N LEU A 258 -1.13 -7.57 8.50
CA LEU A 258 -0.33 -8.62 9.13
C LEU A 258 -0.46 -8.64 10.65
N GLN A 259 -0.68 -7.49 11.29
CA GLN A 259 -0.88 -7.39 12.74
C GLN A 259 -2.20 -8.00 13.24
N LYS A 260 -3.18 -8.31 12.37
CA LYS A 260 -4.43 -8.97 12.80
C LYS A 260 -4.15 -10.44 13.15
N PRO A 261 -4.31 -10.87 14.42
CA PRO A 261 -3.85 -12.17 14.92
C PRO A 261 -4.73 -13.38 14.52
N ARG A 262 -5.46 -13.33 13.41
CA ARG A 262 -6.28 -14.45 12.94
C ARG A 262 -6.27 -14.51 11.43
N LYS A 263 -5.48 -15.46 10.90
CA LYS A 263 -5.24 -15.68 9.46
C LYS A 263 -4.64 -14.46 8.79
N ILE A 264 -3.38 -14.57 8.39
CA ILE A 264 -2.84 -13.75 7.31
C ILE A 264 -3.90 -13.74 6.20
N SER A 265 -4.53 -12.59 5.97
CA SER A 265 -5.65 -12.55 5.04
C SER A 265 -5.10 -12.87 3.66
N ARG A 266 -5.86 -13.65 2.87
CA ARG A 266 -5.54 -13.91 1.46
C ARG A 266 -5.27 -12.59 0.70
N GLU A 267 -5.86 -11.50 1.16
CA GLU A 267 -5.68 -10.14 0.65
C GLU A 267 -4.25 -9.63 0.88
N ALA A 268 -3.61 -9.90 2.03
CA ALA A 268 -2.21 -9.52 2.27
C ALA A 268 -1.26 -10.28 1.32
N ILE A 269 -1.57 -11.54 1.02
CA ILE A 269 -0.83 -12.36 0.06
C ILE A 269 -1.01 -11.84 -1.37
N ASN A 270 -2.25 -11.60 -1.79
CA ASN A 270 -2.53 -11.05 -3.12
C ASN A 270 -1.87 -9.68 -3.31
N TYR A 271 -1.77 -8.90 -2.24
CA TYR A 271 -1.10 -7.60 -2.26
C TYR A 271 0.41 -7.71 -2.50
N LEU A 272 1.06 -8.65 -1.82
CA LEU A 272 2.47 -8.98 -2.02
C LEU A 272 2.77 -9.39 -3.46
N ASP A 273 1.90 -10.21 -4.05
CA ASP A 273 2.06 -10.68 -5.43
C ASP A 273 1.92 -9.54 -6.45
N ALA A 274 1.02 -8.59 -6.21
CA ALA A 274 0.74 -7.49 -7.13
C ALA A 274 1.89 -6.46 -7.21
N ILE A 275 2.68 -6.29 -6.15
CA ILE A 275 3.85 -5.38 -6.14
C ILE A 275 5.04 -5.99 -6.90
N LYS A 276 5.15 -7.33 -6.91
CA LYS A 276 6.29 -8.06 -7.50
C LYS A 276 6.15 -8.29 -9.01
N ALA A 277 4.92 -8.39 -9.51
CA ALA A 277 4.61 -8.57 -10.94
C ALA A 277 5.00 -7.33 -11.76
#